data_AF-A0A135TZ39-F1
#
_entry.id   AF-A0A135TZ39-F1
#
_cell.length_a   1.000
_cell.length_b   1.000
_cell.length_c   1.000
_cell.angle_alpha   90.00
_cell.angle_beta   90.00
_cell.angle_gamma   90.00
#
_symmetry.space_group_name_H-M   'P 1'
#
loop_
_entity.id
_entity.type
_entity.pdbx_description
1 polymer ?
#
loop_
_entity_poly.entity_id
_entity_poly.type
_entity_poly.pdbx_seq_one_letter_code
_entity_poly.pdbx_strand_id
1 'polypeptide(L)'
;MDSQASNIDSQSASKQAADAPPFDLDQAGFKKSLTFVQEVRDRFQTSEPAKYTTFLSVLQETNVTPMESEQKWQATRAEKQAEARMKLEELFRGHEDLLEKLDAFLSPPSTPAEDQ
;
A
#
# COMPACT_ATOMS: atom_id res chain seq x y z
N MET A 1 9.19 -53.61 34.61
CA MET A 1 9.72 -54.02 33.29
C MET A 1 8.65 -53.67 32.27
N ASP A 2 8.34 -52.38 32.11
CA ASP A 2 9.12 -51.35 31.37
C ASP A 2 9.15 -51.68 29.88
N SER A 3 8.31 -50.99 29.10
CA SER A 3 8.72 -49.89 28.19
C SER A 3 8.87 -50.47 26.77
N GLN A 4 8.37 -49.90 25.67
CA GLN A 4 8.35 -48.51 25.23
C GLN A 4 7.49 -48.46 23.93
N ALA A 5 6.49 -47.59 23.85
CA ALA A 5 6.41 -46.41 22.97
C ALA A 5 6.60 -46.71 21.46
N SER A 6 5.57 -46.60 20.63
CA SER A 6 5.09 -45.36 19.98
C SER A 6 5.51 -45.33 18.51
N ASN A 7 4.53 -45.27 17.61
CA ASN A 7 4.42 -44.20 16.63
C ASN A 7 3.13 -44.37 15.82
N ILE A 8 2.03 -43.96 16.46
CA ILE A 8 0.88 -43.40 15.76
C ILE A 8 1.23 -41.92 15.61
N ASP A 9 1.81 -41.52 14.48
CA ASP A 9 1.74 -40.14 14.03
C ASP A 9 2.14 -40.06 12.55
N SER A 10 1.17 -39.88 11.68
CA SER A 10 1.29 -39.13 10.42
C SER A 10 -0.10 -38.83 9.87
N GLN A 11 -0.99 -38.40 10.76
CA GLN A 11 -2.22 -37.67 10.42
C GLN A 11 -2.40 -36.53 11.42
N SER A 12 -1.45 -35.60 11.40
CA SER A 12 -1.62 -34.24 11.89
C SER A 12 -1.66 -33.35 10.65
N ALA A 13 -2.87 -33.09 10.14
CA ALA A 13 -3.60 -31.87 10.44
C ALA A 13 -3.10 -30.67 9.60
N SER A 14 -3.78 -30.49 8.47
CA SER A 14 -4.31 -29.21 8.00
C SER A 14 -3.74 -27.94 8.66
N LYS A 15 -2.75 -27.29 8.04
CA LYS A 15 -2.50 -25.84 8.13
C LYS A 15 -1.30 -25.42 7.28
N GLN A 16 -1.54 -25.22 5.98
CA GLN A 16 -0.71 -24.45 5.02
C GLN A 16 -1.31 -24.83 3.66
N ALA A 17 -2.15 -24.05 3.00
CA ALA A 17 -2.04 -22.64 2.72
C ALA A 17 -3.45 -22.01 2.70
N ALA A 18 -3.82 -21.38 3.81
CA ALA A 18 -4.89 -20.38 3.86
C ALA A 18 -4.29 -19.14 4.56
N ASP A 19 -3.09 -18.76 4.13
CA ASP A 19 -2.36 -17.60 4.65
C ASP A 19 -1.68 -16.87 3.48
N ALA A 20 -2.43 -16.68 2.40
CA ALA A 20 -2.34 -15.40 1.73
C ALA A 20 -3.44 -14.58 2.39
N PRO A 21 -3.15 -13.47 3.10
CA PRO A 21 -4.21 -12.57 3.52
C PRO A 21 -4.99 -12.22 2.24
N PRO A 22 -6.30 -12.47 2.19
CA PRO A 22 -7.09 -12.32 0.99
C PRO A 22 -7.26 -10.84 0.73
N PHE A 23 -6.24 -10.14 0.22
CA PHE A 23 -6.23 -8.69 0.00
C PHE A 23 -7.14 -8.03 1.04
N ASP A 24 -6.75 -8.04 2.32
CA ASP A 24 -7.49 -7.29 3.33
C ASP A 24 -7.36 -5.85 2.87
N LEU A 25 -8.35 -5.43 2.09
CA LEU A 25 -8.46 -4.11 1.53
C LEU A 25 -8.82 -3.31 2.76
N ASP A 26 -7.79 -3.03 3.56
CA ASP A 26 -7.86 -2.45 4.90
C ASP A 26 -8.89 -1.37 4.79
N GLN A 27 -10.13 -1.65 5.24
CA GLN A 27 -11.25 -0.81 4.82
C GLN A 27 -11.03 0.60 5.37
N ALA A 28 -10.31 0.67 6.49
CA ALA A 28 -9.73 1.86 7.07
C ALA A 28 -8.72 2.55 6.11
N GLY A 29 -7.74 1.83 5.57
CA GLY A 29 -6.77 2.28 4.57
C GLY A 29 -7.43 2.79 3.29
N PHE A 30 -8.39 2.05 2.72
CA PHE A 30 -9.16 2.50 1.56
C PHE A 30 -9.96 3.78 1.89
N LYS A 31 -10.63 3.83 3.05
CA LYS A 31 -11.33 5.04 3.50
C LYS A 31 -10.37 6.22 3.67
N LYS A 32 -9.20 6.00 4.27
CA LYS A 32 -8.15 7.03 4.43
C LYS A 32 -7.69 7.54 3.07
N SER A 33 -7.39 6.65 2.11
CA SER A 33 -6.98 7.03 0.75
C SER A 33 -8.09 7.78 0.01
N LEU A 34 -9.34 7.35 0.16
CA LEU A 34 -10.49 8.04 -0.43
C LEU A 34 -10.66 9.44 0.15
N THR A 35 -10.58 9.59 1.48
CA THR A 35 -10.62 10.89 2.15
C THR A 35 -9.46 11.78 1.69
N PHE A 36 -8.25 11.24 1.57
CA PHE A 36 -7.09 11.98 1.06
C PHE A 36 -7.32 12.49 -0.37
N VAL A 37 -7.81 11.65 -1.28
CA VAL A 37 -8.14 12.05 -2.66
C VAL A 37 -9.23 13.14 -2.68
N GLN A 38 -10.22 13.06 -1.78
CA GLN A 38 -11.24 14.09 -1.64
C GLN A 38 -10.66 15.41 -1.12
N GLU A 39 -9.71 15.39 -0.18
CA GLU A 39 -9.02 16.60 0.29
C GLU A 39 -8.19 17.24 -0.82
N VAL A 40 -7.41 16.43 -1.56
CA VAL A 40 -6.64 16.87 -2.73
C VAL A 40 -7.58 17.50 -3.77
N ARG A 41 -8.73 16.86 -4.03
CA ARG A 41 -9.77 17.39 -4.91
C ARG A 41 -10.27 18.74 -4.40
N ASP A 42 -10.74 18.84 -3.16
CA ASP A 42 -11.35 20.07 -2.66
C ASP A 42 -10.35 21.24 -2.58
N ARG A 43 -9.06 20.94 -2.39
CA ARG A 43 -7.96 21.93 -2.43
C ARG A 43 -7.64 22.41 -3.84
N PHE A 44 -7.43 21.48 -4.79
CA PHE A 44 -6.93 21.82 -6.12
C PHE A 44 -8.03 22.01 -7.16
N GLN A 45 -9.21 21.40 -7.03
CA GLN A 45 -10.25 21.48 -8.06
C GLN A 45 -10.78 22.92 -8.22
N THR A 46 -10.90 23.68 -7.13
CA THR A 46 -11.39 25.06 -7.18
C THR A 46 -10.30 26.07 -7.52
N SER A 47 -9.07 25.84 -7.03
CA SER A 47 -7.97 26.80 -7.17
C SER A 47 -7.07 26.53 -8.38
N GLU A 48 -6.76 25.25 -8.66
CA GLU A 48 -5.76 24.81 -9.62
C GLU A 48 -6.15 23.46 -10.28
N PRO A 49 -7.18 23.44 -11.16
CA PRO A 49 -7.70 22.20 -11.74
C PRO A 49 -6.66 21.44 -12.58
N ALA A 50 -5.66 22.15 -13.12
CA ALA A 50 -4.51 21.55 -13.79
C ALA A 50 -3.73 20.63 -12.85
N LYS A 51 -3.47 21.06 -11.59
CA LYS A 51 -2.77 20.24 -10.60
C LYS A 51 -3.56 18.99 -10.25
N TYR A 52 -4.88 19.12 -10.04
CA TYR A 52 -5.74 17.97 -9.75
C TYR A 52 -5.76 16.95 -10.91
N THR A 53 -5.75 17.43 -12.15
CA THR A 53 -5.68 16.56 -13.34
C THR A 53 -4.35 15.81 -13.39
N THR A 54 -3.24 16.51 -13.14
CA THR A 54 -1.91 15.88 -13.03
C THR A 54 -1.87 14.85 -11.91
N PHE A 55 -2.44 15.14 -10.74
CA PHE A 55 -2.52 14.20 -9.61
C PHE A 55 -3.17 12.88 -10.02
N LEU A 56 -4.34 12.94 -10.66
CA LEU A 56 -5.06 11.75 -11.11
C LEU A 56 -4.28 10.98 -12.18
N SER A 57 -3.65 11.70 -13.11
CA SER A 57 -2.80 11.09 -14.14
C SER A 57 -1.65 10.30 -13.51
N VAL A 58 -0.98 10.87 -12.51
CA VAL A 58 0.14 10.21 -11.81
C VAL A 58 -0.32 8.96 -11.05
N LEU A 59 -1.49 9.01 -10.39
CA LEU A 59 -2.07 7.83 -9.76
C LEU A 59 -2.38 6.72 -10.78
N GLN A 60 -2.89 7.08 -11.97
CA GLN A 60 -3.14 6.12 -13.03
C GLN A 60 -1.86 5.48 -13.58
N GLU A 61 -0.74 6.22 -13.64
CA GLU A 61 0.57 5.69 -14.07
C GLU A 61 1.11 4.60 -13.13
N THR A 62 0.71 4.60 -11.85
CA THR A 62 1.06 3.55 -10.89
C THR A 62 0.23 2.27 -11.04
N ASN A 63 -0.85 2.32 -11.81
CA ASN A 63 -1.76 1.20 -12.01
C ASN A 63 -1.20 0.26 -13.09
N VAL A 64 -0.19 -0.52 -12.70
CA VAL A 64 0.49 -1.46 -13.60
C VAL A 64 -0.34 -2.74 -13.72
N THR A 65 -0.75 -3.08 -14.94
CA THR A 65 -1.44 -4.34 -15.23
C THR A 65 -0.59 -5.55 -14.81
N PRO A 66 -1.19 -6.59 -14.21
CA PRO A 66 -0.47 -7.80 -13.85
C PRO A 66 0.22 -8.40 -15.08
N MET A 67 1.54 -8.57 -15.02
CA MET A 67 2.32 -9.27 -16.05
C MET A 67 2.45 -10.75 -15.72
N GLU A 68 2.85 -11.56 -16.72
CA GLU A 68 3.02 -13.02 -16.58
C GLU A 68 4.04 -13.42 -15.50
N SER A 69 4.95 -12.53 -15.10
CA SER A 69 5.91 -12.75 -14.02
C SER A 69 5.69 -11.76 -12.89
N GLU A 70 5.29 -12.25 -11.72
CA GLU A 70 5.03 -11.44 -10.52
C GLU A 70 6.24 -10.60 -10.11
N GLN A 71 7.45 -11.15 -10.20
CA GLN A 71 8.69 -10.44 -9.88
C GLN A 71 8.94 -9.23 -10.81
N LYS A 72 8.58 -9.38 -12.10
CA LYS A 72 8.71 -8.30 -13.09
C LYS A 72 7.61 -7.25 -12.89
N TRP A 73 6.39 -7.69 -12.60
CA TRP A 73 5.27 -6.81 -12.27
C TRP A 73 5.56 -5.98 -11.01
N GLN A 74 6.05 -6.60 -9.94
CA GLN A 74 6.47 -5.92 -8.72
C GLN A 74 7.58 -4.89 -8.99
N ALA A 75 8.61 -5.26 -9.77
CA ALA A 75 9.69 -4.34 -10.13
C ALA A 75 9.21 -3.12 -10.93
N THR A 76 8.37 -3.34 -11.96
CA THR A 76 7.78 -2.25 -12.76
C THR A 76 6.84 -1.39 -11.91
N ARG A 77 6.05 -2.00 -11.02
CA ARG A 77 5.18 -1.27 -10.10
C ARG A 77 5.99 -0.39 -9.14
N ALA A 78 7.07 -0.90 -8.57
CA ALA A 78 7.96 -0.13 -7.69
C ALA A 78 8.63 1.04 -8.43
N GLU A 79 9.10 0.81 -9.66
CA GLU A 79 9.66 1.87 -10.52
C GLU A 79 8.62 2.97 -10.80
N LYS A 80 7.40 2.59 -11.20
CA LYS A 80 6.29 3.52 -11.42
C LYS A 80 5.87 4.27 -10.17
N GLN A 81 5.86 3.59 -9.02
CA GLN A 81 5.54 4.22 -7.74
C GLN A 81 6.61 5.24 -7.32
N ALA A 82 7.90 4.96 -7.56
CA ALA A 82 8.98 5.90 -7.28
C ALA A 82 8.89 7.16 -8.16
N GLU A 83 8.62 7.00 -9.46
CA GLU A 83 8.43 8.15 -10.36
C GLU A 83 7.18 8.95 -9.99
N ALA A 84 6.08 8.25 -9.70
CA ALA A 84 4.84 8.89 -9.24
C ALA A 84 5.04 9.67 -7.95
N ARG A 85 5.82 9.14 -6.99
CA ARG A 85 6.17 9.85 -5.76
C ARG A 85 6.87 11.17 -6.07
N MET A 86 7.93 11.17 -6.88
CA MET A 86 8.64 12.40 -7.24
C MET A 86 7.73 13.43 -7.91
N LYS A 87 6.84 12.98 -8.82
CA LYS A 87 5.86 13.85 -9.48
C LYS A 87 4.86 14.43 -8.47
N LEU A 88 4.39 13.63 -7.51
CA LEU A 88 3.49 14.08 -6.43
C LEU A 88 4.18 15.05 -5.46
N GLU A 89 5.45 14.81 -5.12
CA GLU A 89 6.27 15.70 -4.30
C GLU A 89 6.37 17.10 -4.92
N GLU A 90 6.61 17.16 -6.23
CA GLU A 90 6.63 18.44 -6.95
C GLU A 90 5.24 19.07 -7.04
N LEU A 91 4.20 18.26 -7.27
CA LEU A 91 2.82 18.74 -7.42
C LEU A 91 2.27 19.35 -6.12
N PHE A 92 2.61 18.74 -4.98
CA PHE A 92 2.23 19.19 -3.64
C PHE A 92 3.25 20.15 -3.02
N ARG A 93 4.19 20.68 -3.80
CA ARG A 93 5.12 21.71 -3.33
C ARG A 93 4.33 22.93 -2.82
N GLY A 94 4.48 23.24 -1.53
CA GLY A 94 3.70 24.26 -0.82
C GLY A 94 2.47 23.75 -0.05
N HIS A 95 2.19 22.44 -0.13
CA HIS A 95 1.15 21.71 0.60
C HIS A 95 1.79 20.58 1.41
N GLU A 96 2.57 20.93 2.43
CA GLU A 96 3.28 19.98 3.29
C GLU A 96 2.33 18.99 3.97
N ASP A 97 1.09 19.42 4.29
CA ASP A 97 0.06 18.58 4.87
C ASP A 97 -0.34 17.38 3.99
N LEU A 98 -0.31 17.57 2.66
CA LEU A 98 -0.61 16.51 1.70
C LEU A 98 0.59 15.58 1.51
N LEU A 99 1.81 16.11 1.59
CA LEU A 99 3.05 15.34 1.52
C LEU A 99 3.22 14.42 2.72
N GLU A 100 2.97 14.92 3.94
CA GLU A 100 3.02 14.11 5.15
C GLU A 100 2.03 12.94 5.10
N LYS A 101 0.80 13.20 4.61
CA LYS A 101 -0.20 12.15 4.41
C LYS A 101 0.25 11.14 3.35
N LEU A 102 0.87 11.60 2.26
CA LEU A 102 1.41 10.73 1.23
C LEU A 102 2.52 9.82 1.79
N ASP A 103 3.45 10.36 2.57
CA ASP A 103 4.51 9.56 3.22
C ASP A 103 3.93 8.56 4.24
N ALA A 104 2.85 8.92 4.93
CA ALA A 104 2.12 8.00 5.80
C ALA A 104 1.41 6.86 5.05
N PHE A 105 1.05 7.04 3.77
CA PHE A 105 0.54 5.95 2.92
C PHE A 105 1.66 5.05 2.38
N LEU A 106 2.89 5.56 2.26
CA LEU A 106 4.02 4.85 1.67
C LEU A 106 4.91 4.16 2.70
N SER A 107 5.01 4.72 3.91
CA SER A 107 5.74 4.09 5.00
C SER A 107 4.92 2.94 5.59
N PRO A 108 5.55 1.80 5.96
CA PRO A 108 4.90 0.89 6.89
C PRO A 108 4.57 1.69 8.15
N PRO A 109 3.47 1.39 8.87
CA PRO A 109 3.16 2.07 10.11
C PRO A 109 4.39 1.95 11.00
N SER A 110 5.10 3.08 11.18
CA SER A 110 6.19 3.15 12.15
C SER A 110 5.58 2.70 13.45
N THR A 111 6.04 1.54 13.91
CA THR A 111 5.88 1.07 15.27
C THR A 111 6.00 2.29 16.18
N PRO A 112 4.97 2.64 16.96
CA PRO A 112 5.17 3.61 18.01
C PRO A 112 6.30 3.04 18.87
N ALA A 113 7.41 3.75 18.91
CA ALA A 113 8.36 3.62 19.99
C ALA A 113 7.61 4.07 21.25
N GLU A 114 6.88 3.13 21.87
CA GLU A 114 6.34 3.31 23.20
C GLU A 114 7.53 3.11 24.15
N ASP A 115 8.21 4.22 24.40
CA ASP A 115 9.02 4.45 25.58
C ASP A 115 8.07 4.47 26.78
N GLN A 116 7.99 3.34 27.51
CA GLN A 116 7.64 3.28 28.94
C GLN A 116 8.30 2.07 29.61
#